data_AF-A0A2D8PLJ8-F1
#
_entry.id   AF-A0A2D8PLJ8-F1
#
_cell.length_a   1.000
_cell.length_b   1.000
_cell.length_c   1.000
_cell.angle_alpha   90.00
_cell.angle_beta   90.00
_cell.angle_gamma   90.00
#
_symmetry.space_group_name_H-M   'P 1'
#
loop_
_entity.id
_entity.type
_entity.pdbx_description
1 polymer ?
#
loop_
_entity_poly.entity_id
_entity_poly.type
_entity_poly.pdbx_seq_one_letter_code
_entity_poly.pdbx_strand_id
1 'polypeptide(L)'
;MPSSSDSALVDLHIPILYPGDVQEILDLGRHAVELSRLAGVWTSLKVVAAVGDGSGTVDLDLGRTASVVPDMVIDGVAYEHRPDGNLITPHTLRLEQDFRETRAELVRRYALANGLNRTTVDTPDAWIGLVASGFTYHETLQALGRLGLTTPAEIAAAGIRVFQMQMPVPFNPAVIRTFARGLDEIVVVEEKNPTLEWLVKDALYGGPDQPVVVGKTHPDGRLLMRSWGILDADAMVDGLRERISARSGDRLAPEQKRRERLPIPLS
;
A
#
# COMPACT_ATOMS: atom_id res chain seq x y z
N MET A 1 -21.36 7.57 6.22
CA MET A 1 -20.52 8.78 6.20
C MET A 1 -19.32 8.53 5.29
N PRO A 2 -19.03 9.36 4.27
CA PRO A 2 -17.71 9.35 3.65
C PRO A 2 -16.69 9.90 4.66
N SER A 3 -15.68 9.11 5.01
CA SER A 3 -14.71 9.43 6.07
C SER A 3 -13.31 8.93 5.71
N SER A 4 -12.72 9.49 4.65
CA SER A 4 -11.29 9.31 4.35
C SER A 4 -10.58 10.66 4.55
N SER A 5 -9.43 10.62 5.21
CA SER A 5 -8.55 11.78 5.44
C SER A 5 -7.29 11.74 4.58
N ASP A 6 -7.15 10.74 3.69
CA ASP A 6 -5.89 10.44 3.00
C ASP A 6 -5.41 11.62 2.16
N SER A 7 -6.31 12.20 1.36
CA SER A 7 -5.98 13.35 0.51
C SER A 7 -5.58 14.59 1.33
N ALA A 8 -6.19 14.78 2.51
CA ALA A 8 -5.83 15.87 3.40
C ALA A 8 -4.45 15.65 4.05
N LEU A 9 -4.13 14.42 4.43
CA LEU A 9 -2.82 14.06 4.98
C LEU A 9 -1.71 14.19 3.93
N VAL A 10 -2.00 13.83 2.67
CA VAL A 10 -1.10 14.06 1.53
C VAL A 10 -0.82 15.55 1.36
N ASP A 11 -1.86 16.39 1.36
CA ASP A 11 -1.74 17.85 1.24
C ASP A 11 -0.91 18.47 2.39
N LEU A 12 -1.08 17.95 3.60
CA LEU A 12 -0.30 18.35 4.78
C LEU A 12 1.11 17.76 4.83
N HIS A 13 1.52 16.96 3.85
CA HIS A 13 2.83 16.29 3.79
C HIS A 13 3.10 15.40 5.02
N ILE A 14 2.05 14.84 5.60
CA ILE A 14 2.13 13.94 6.75
C ILE A 14 2.32 12.50 6.23
N PRO A 15 3.41 11.79 6.61
CA PRO A 15 3.57 10.40 6.24
C PRO A 15 2.39 9.56 6.74
N ILE A 16 1.92 8.67 5.87
CA ILE A 16 0.77 7.81 6.12
C ILE A 16 1.27 6.39 6.22
N LEU A 17 1.23 5.83 7.43
CA LEU A 17 1.40 4.41 7.66
C LEU A 17 0.02 3.75 7.67
N TYR A 18 -0.12 2.63 6.96
CA TYR A 18 -1.41 2.00 6.72
C TYR A 18 -1.41 0.55 7.21
N PRO A 19 -1.73 0.30 8.50
CA PRO A 19 -1.89 -1.04 9.03
C PRO A 19 -3.12 -1.73 8.43
N GLY A 20 -3.01 -3.02 8.17
CA GLY A 20 -4.06 -3.85 7.64
C GLY A 20 -4.67 -4.86 8.60
N ASP A 21 -4.03 -5.09 9.74
CA ASP A 21 -4.54 -5.89 10.84
C ASP A 21 -4.11 -5.30 12.19
N VAL A 22 -4.53 -5.93 13.29
CA VAL A 22 -4.24 -5.47 14.65
C VAL A 22 -2.75 -5.60 15.04
N GLN A 23 -1.99 -6.51 14.42
CA GLN A 23 -0.55 -6.63 14.66
C GLN A 23 0.19 -5.47 14.00
N GLU A 24 -0.17 -5.14 12.76
CA GLU A 24 0.43 -4.05 12.01
C GLU A 24 0.15 -2.68 12.65
N ILE A 25 -0.94 -2.52 13.41
CA ILE A 25 -1.14 -1.29 14.21
C ILE A 25 0.01 -1.09 15.20
N LEU A 26 0.43 -2.17 15.88
CA LEU A 26 1.51 -2.10 16.87
C LEU A 26 2.87 -1.89 16.19
N ASP A 27 3.14 -2.70 15.16
CA ASP A 27 4.41 -2.68 14.43
C ASP A 27 4.62 -1.32 13.73
N LEU A 28 3.63 -0.85 12.97
CA LEU A 28 3.69 0.44 12.28
C LEU A 28 3.54 1.63 13.25
N GLY A 29 2.81 1.48 14.35
CA GLY A 29 2.72 2.52 15.37
C GLY A 29 4.07 2.84 15.99
N ARG A 30 4.91 1.82 16.23
CA ARG A 30 6.30 2.03 16.67
C ARG A 30 7.13 2.74 15.61
N HIS A 31 7.03 2.31 14.35
CA HIS A 31 7.72 3.00 13.25
C HIS A 31 7.29 4.47 13.11
N ALA A 32 6.00 4.78 13.31
CA ALA A 32 5.48 6.15 13.25
C ALA A 32 6.14 7.04 14.32
N VAL A 33 6.22 6.56 15.57
CA VAL A 33 6.87 7.29 16.68
C VAL A 33 8.36 7.48 16.41
N GLU A 34 9.05 6.44 15.95
CA GLU A 34 10.49 6.49 15.67
C GLU A 34 10.81 7.43 14.50
N LEU A 35 10.04 7.34 13.41
CA LEU A 35 10.14 8.26 12.27
C LEU A 35 9.90 9.71 12.68
N SER A 36 8.87 9.97 13.49
CA SER A 36 8.56 11.31 13.99
C SER A 36 9.74 11.91 14.78
N ARG A 37 10.36 11.12 15.67
CA ARG A 37 11.52 11.54 16.46
C ARG A 37 12.76 11.78 15.61
N LEU A 38 13.01 10.93 14.61
CA LEU A 38 14.19 11.02 13.75
C LEU A 38 14.12 12.19 12.78
N ALA A 39 13.00 12.35 12.08
CA ALA A 39 12.85 13.32 11.00
C ALA A 39 12.17 14.63 11.43
N GLY A 40 11.57 14.69 12.63
CA GLY A 40 10.84 15.87 13.08
C GLY A 40 9.51 16.08 12.34
N VAL A 41 8.88 14.99 11.89
CA VAL A 41 7.62 15.04 11.13
C VAL A 41 6.46 14.58 11.99
N TRP A 42 5.29 15.12 11.69
CA TRP A 42 4.03 14.53 12.13
C TRP A 42 3.80 13.27 11.32
N THR A 43 3.43 12.16 11.95
CA THR A 43 3.11 10.89 11.28
C THR A 43 1.66 10.52 11.53
N SER A 44 1.08 9.72 10.65
CA SER A 44 -0.30 9.25 10.78
C SER A 44 -0.40 7.73 10.64
N LEU A 45 -1.38 7.15 11.33
CA LEU A 45 -1.85 5.78 11.11
C LEU A 45 -3.24 5.86 10.47
N LYS A 46 -3.36 5.39 9.24
CA LYS A 46 -4.66 5.22 8.57
C LYS A 46 -5.26 3.89 9.02
N VAL A 47 -6.30 3.94 9.84
CA VAL A 47 -6.98 2.73 10.34
C VAL A 47 -8.41 2.72 9.81
N VAL A 48 -8.79 1.68 9.07
CA VAL A 48 -10.18 1.48 8.63
C VAL A 48 -10.99 0.84 9.75
N ALA A 49 -12.31 1.05 9.74
CA ALA A 49 -13.21 0.53 10.78
C ALA A 49 -13.08 -0.98 10.98
N ALA A 50 -12.93 -1.76 9.90
CA ALA A 50 -12.73 -3.22 9.98
C ALA A 50 -11.49 -3.63 10.80
N VAL A 51 -10.46 -2.79 10.82
CA VAL A 51 -9.23 -3.01 11.59
C VAL A 51 -9.34 -2.39 12.99
N GLY A 52 -9.90 -1.18 13.10
CA GLY A 52 -10.04 -0.46 14.37
C GLY A 52 -11.02 -1.12 15.34
N ASP A 53 -12.11 -1.70 14.83
CA ASP A 53 -13.09 -2.47 15.61
C ASP A 53 -12.76 -3.97 15.64
N GLY A 54 -11.69 -4.36 14.94
CA GLY A 54 -11.21 -5.73 14.86
C GLY A 54 -10.56 -6.21 16.16
N SER A 55 -10.45 -7.52 16.30
CA SER A 55 -9.70 -8.14 17.41
C SER A 55 -8.90 -9.33 16.88
N GLY A 56 -7.78 -9.63 17.55
CA GLY A 56 -6.89 -10.71 17.17
C GLY A 56 -5.83 -10.94 18.23
N THR A 57 -5.15 -12.08 18.14
CA THR A 57 -3.95 -12.33 18.95
C THR A 57 -2.77 -11.61 18.30
N VAL A 58 -2.01 -10.89 19.13
CA VAL A 58 -0.81 -10.16 18.72
C VAL A 58 0.40 -10.73 19.43
N ASP A 59 1.52 -10.70 18.74
CA ASP A 59 2.86 -10.95 19.27
C ASP A 59 3.43 -9.63 19.82
N LEU A 60 3.82 -9.65 21.08
CA LEU A 60 4.35 -8.51 21.84
C LEU A 60 5.86 -8.60 22.06
N ASP A 61 6.58 -9.47 21.34
CA ASP A 61 8.03 -9.50 21.39
C ASP A 61 8.61 -8.10 21.07
N LEU A 62 9.40 -7.56 22.00
CA LEU A 62 10.05 -6.26 21.87
C LEU A 62 11.05 -6.19 20.71
N GLY A 63 11.60 -7.35 20.31
CA GLY A 63 12.52 -7.49 19.18
C GLY A 63 11.84 -7.51 17.81
N ARG A 64 10.50 -7.66 17.77
CA ARG A 64 9.75 -7.81 16.52
C ARG A 64 9.86 -6.60 15.59
N THR A 65 9.85 -5.39 16.18
CA THR A 65 9.99 -4.14 15.44
C THR A 65 11.26 -3.44 15.87
N ALA A 66 12.36 -3.69 15.17
CA ALA A 66 13.61 -2.94 15.37
C ALA A 66 13.79 -1.99 14.18
N SER A 67 13.66 -0.68 14.41
CA SER A 67 13.90 0.26 13.31
C SER A 67 15.39 0.40 13.00
N VAL A 68 15.64 0.52 11.71
CA VAL A 68 16.93 0.89 11.15
C VAL A 68 16.93 2.40 10.93
N VAL A 69 17.88 3.09 11.55
CA VAL A 69 18.12 4.51 11.27
C VAL A 69 18.84 4.60 9.91
N PRO A 70 18.27 5.32 8.92
CA PRO A 70 18.92 5.48 7.63
C PRO A 70 20.11 6.43 7.71
N ASP A 71 20.80 6.65 6.58
CA ASP A 71 21.76 7.75 6.48
C ASP A 71 21.06 9.10 6.67
N MET A 72 21.42 9.77 7.78
CA MET A 72 20.89 11.06 8.20
C MET A 72 21.68 12.25 7.64
N VAL A 73 22.69 12.03 6.80
CA VAL A 73 23.46 13.11 6.17
C VAL A 73 22.68 13.70 5.00
N ILE A 74 22.44 15.01 5.05
CA ILE A 74 21.82 15.80 3.98
C ILE A 74 22.82 16.90 3.60
N ASP A 75 23.17 17.00 2.31
CA ASP A 75 24.14 17.95 1.78
C ASP A 75 25.48 18.00 2.54
N GLY A 76 25.94 16.82 2.98
CA GLY A 76 27.21 16.67 3.72
C GLY A 76 27.13 17.00 5.21
N VAL A 77 25.96 17.34 5.74
CA VAL A 77 25.74 17.67 7.15
C VAL A 77 24.83 16.62 7.81
N ALA A 78 25.21 16.15 8.99
CA ALA A 78 24.36 15.25 9.78
C ALA A 78 23.10 16.00 10.23
N TYR A 79 21.93 15.47 9.85
CA TYR A 79 20.64 16.02 10.27
C TYR A 79 20.36 15.72 11.74
N GLU A 80 19.98 16.76 12.47
CA GLU A 80 19.44 16.67 13.82
C GLU A 80 18.19 17.54 13.88
N HIS A 81 17.03 16.94 14.18
CA HIS A 81 15.81 17.71 14.31
C HIS A 81 15.90 18.65 15.53
N ARG A 82 15.75 19.95 15.28
CA ARG A 82 15.67 20.98 16.32
C ARG A 82 14.36 21.74 16.16
N PRO A 83 13.45 21.69 17.14
CA PRO A 83 12.22 22.48 17.10
C PRO A 83 12.54 23.97 16.99
N ASP A 84 11.95 24.64 16.00
CA ASP A 84 12.02 26.09 15.81
C ASP A 84 10.61 26.67 15.85
N GLY A 85 10.38 27.60 16.78
CA GLY A 85 9.09 28.27 16.97
C GLY A 85 8.97 29.61 16.24
N ASN A 86 9.98 30.02 15.47
CA ASN A 86 9.98 31.31 14.78
C ASN A 86 9.21 31.22 13.45
N LEU A 87 7.94 31.61 13.50
CA LEU A 87 7.02 31.58 12.36
C LEU A 87 6.96 32.91 11.58
N ILE A 88 8.01 33.74 11.66
CA ILE A 88 8.08 35.04 10.98
C ILE A 88 8.93 34.92 9.71
N THR A 89 8.47 35.49 8.59
CA THR A 89 9.25 35.59 7.34
C THR A 89 10.60 36.29 7.60
N PRO A 90 11.74 35.77 7.08
CA PRO A 90 11.90 34.71 6.07
C PRO A 90 12.04 33.29 6.61
N HIS A 91 11.95 33.07 7.93
CA HIS A 91 12.13 31.75 8.55
C HIS A 91 11.07 30.73 8.09
N THR A 92 9.86 31.20 7.78
CA THR A 92 8.77 30.38 7.22
C THR A 92 9.12 29.72 5.88
N LEU A 93 9.82 30.43 4.98
CA LEU A 93 10.26 29.86 3.70
C LEU A 93 11.31 28.75 3.89
N ARG A 94 12.22 28.94 4.87
CA ARG A 94 13.22 27.92 5.21
C ARG A 94 12.58 26.67 5.83
N LEU A 95 11.57 26.87 6.68
CA LEU A 95 10.79 25.76 7.24
C LEU A 95 10.05 25.00 6.13
N GLU A 96 9.41 25.71 5.19
CA GLU A 96 8.74 25.06 4.06
C GLU A 96 9.71 24.25 3.20
N GLN A 97 10.86 24.81 2.85
CA GLN A 97 11.90 24.09 2.11
C GLN A 97 12.37 22.85 2.85
N ASP A 98 12.67 22.97 4.15
CA ASP A 98 13.08 21.85 5.00
C ASP A 98 12.04 20.72 5.03
N PHE A 99 10.74 21.07 5.12
CA PHE A 99 9.66 20.09 5.03
C PHE A 99 9.61 19.38 3.67
N ARG A 100 9.73 20.13 2.57
CA ARG A 100 9.57 19.60 1.20
C ARG A 100 10.77 18.80 0.71
N GLU A 101 11.98 19.16 1.15
CA GLU A 101 13.23 18.59 0.65
C GLU A 101 13.84 17.64 1.70
N THR A 102 14.41 18.20 2.77
CA THR A 102 15.16 17.47 3.81
C THR A 102 14.32 16.39 4.49
N ARG A 103 13.19 16.78 5.10
CA ARG A 103 12.37 15.85 5.89
C ARG A 103 11.72 14.80 5.01
N ALA A 104 11.20 15.19 3.84
CA ALA A 104 10.61 14.26 2.88
C ALA A 104 11.62 13.22 2.39
N GLU A 105 12.87 13.61 2.12
CA GLU A 105 13.96 12.70 1.77
C GLU A 105 14.27 11.73 2.92
N LEU A 106 14.44 12.23 4.15
CA LEU A 106 14.70 11.39 5.32
C LEU A 106 13.58 10.37 5.58
N VAL A 107 12.32 10.77 5.40
CA VAL A 107 11.19 9.85 5.49
C VAL A 107 11.27 8.76 4.42
N ARG A 108 11.58 9.10 3.16
CA ARG A 108 11.76 8.11 2.09
C ARG A 108 12.92 7.16 2.38
N ARG A 109 14.04 7.66 2.91
CA ARG A 109 15.18 6.81 3.30
C ARG A 109 14.81 5.87 4.45
N TYR A 110 14.09 6.37 5.45
CA TYR A 110 13.59 5.55 6.56
C TYR A 110 12.66 4.44 6.06
N ALA A 111 11.74 4.76 5.14
CA ALA A 111 10.85 3.79 4.52
C ALA A 111 11.62 2.62 3.88
N LEU A 112 12.66 2.95 3.12
CA LEU A 112 13.51 2.00 2.42
C LEU A 112 14.32 1.15 3.40
N ALA A 113 15.00 1.79 4.36
CA ALA A 113 15.83 1.12 5.35
C ALA A 113 15.05 0.13 6.22
N ASN A 114 13.76 0.41 6.45
CA ASN A 114 12.88 -0.41 7.29
C ASN A 114 11.97 -1.35 6.49
N GLY A 115 12.07 -1.39 5.16
CA GLY A 115 11.25 -2.27 4.33
C GLY A 115 9.74 -2.06 4.48
N LEU A 116 9.31 -0.81 4.74
CA LEU A 116 7.90 -0.46 4.95
C LEU A 116 7.07 -0.63 3.67
N ASN A 117 7.72 -0.62 2.52
CA ASN A 117 7.09 -0.92 1.24
C ASN A 117 7.91 -2.03 0.59
N ARG A 118 7.32 -3.21 0.39
CA ARG A 118 8.07 -4.42 0.00
C ARG A 118 7.27 -5.38 -0.87
N THR A 119 8.00 -6.12 -1.71
CA THR A 119 7.47 -7.29 -2.41
C THR A 119 7.34 -8.44 -1.42
N THR A 120 6.12 -8.93 -1.19
CA THR A 120 5.82 -10.01 -0.24
C THR A 120 5.72 -11.37 -0.91
N VAL A 121 5.39 -11.40 -2.20
CA VAL A 121 5.50 -12.57 -3.06
C VAL A 121 6.23 -12.15 -4.32
N ASP A 122 7.32 -12.84 -4.63
CA ASP A 122 8.13 -12.58 -5.82
C ASP A 122 8.36 -13.85 -6.62
N THR A 123 8.51 -13.68 -7.93
CA THR A 123 8.83 -14.75 -8.89
C THR A 123 9.54 -14.13 -10.09
N PRO A 124 10.58 -14.79 -10.62
CA PRO A 124 11.28 -14.30 -11.82
C PRO A 124 10.39 -14.31 -13.06
N ASP A 125 9.38 -15.19 -13.10
CA ASP A 125 8.45 -15.35 -14.21
C ASP A 125 7.16 -14.51 -14.02
N ALA A 126 7.22 -13.47 -13.20
CA ALA A 126 6.06 -12.63 -12.91
C ALA A 126 5.63 -11.86 -14.15
N TRP A 127 4.36 -11.96 -14.52
CA TRP A 127 3.77 -11.17 -15.61
C TRP A 127 2.74 -10.17 -15.09
N ILE A 128 2.15 -10.43 -13.92
CA ILE A 128 1.18 -9.55 -13.26
C ILE A 128 1.64 -9.17 -11.86
N GLY A 129 1.56 -7.89 -11.52
CA GLY A 129 1.83 -7.36 -10.20
C GLY A 129 0.55 -6.90 -9.51
N LEU A 130 0.40 -7.23 -8.23
CA LEU A 130 -0.67 -6.72 -7.37
C LEU A 130 -0.07 -5.75 -6.35
N VAL A 131 -0.56 -4.51 -6.32
CA VAL A 131 -0.10 -3.48 -5.38
C VAL A 131 -1.25 -3.09 -4.46
N ALA A 132 -1.08 -3.25 -3.16
CA ALA A 132 -2.11 -2.95 -2.17
C ALA A 132 -1.53 -2.40 -0.86
N SER A 133 -2.36 -1.73 -0.06
CA SER A 133 -2.00 -1.18 1.25
C SER A 133 -2.99 -1.60 2.33
N GLY A 134 -2.51 -1.66 3.57
CA GLY A 134 -3.35 -1.83 4.76
C GLY A 134 -4.35 -2.97 4.66
N PHE A 135 -5.60 -2.73 5.07
CA PHE A 135 -6.65 -3.75 5.10
C PHE A 135 -6.86 -4.40 3.73
N THR A 136 -6.83 -3.58 2.68
CA THR A 136 -7.01 -4.02 1.30
C THR A 136 -5.91 -4.98 0.84
N TYR A 137 -4.70 -4.91 1.39
CA TYR A 137 -3.64 -5.89 1.12
C TYR A 137 -4.01 -7.29 1.64
N HIS A 138 -4.50 -7.39 2.87
CA HIS A 138 -4.92 -8.68 3.43
C HIS A 138 -6.15 -9.25 2.71
N GLU A 139 -7.10 -8.39 2.34
CA GLU A 139 -8.25 -8.80 1.53
C GLU A 139 -7.84 -9.25 0.12
N THR A 140 -6.78 -8.66 -0.46
CA THR A 140 -6.19 -9.12 -1.74
C THR A 140 -5.65 -10.54 -1.60
N LEU A 141 -4.90 -10.84 -0.53
CA LEU A 141 -4.41 -12.19 -0.27
C LEU A 141 -5.57 -13.17 -0.01
N GLN A 142 -6.60 -12.75 0.72
CA GLN A 142 -7.79 -13.57 0.93
C GLN A 142 -8.53 -13.85 -0.39
N ALA A 143 -8.64 -12.87 -1.28
CA ALA A 143 -9.24 -13.04 -2.59
C ALA A 143 -8.45 -14.03 -3.46
N LEU A 144 -7.11 -13.95 -3.46
CA LEU A 144 -6.25 -14.96 -4.10
C LEU A 144 -6.49 -16.36 -3.52
N GLY A 145 -6.62 -16.48 -2.20
CA GLY A 145 -6.98 -17.73 -1.53
C GLY A 145 -8.32 -18.31 -2.00
N ARG A 146 -9.34 -17.45 -2.19
CA ARG A 146 -10.64 -17.86 -2.76
C ARG A 146 -10.55 -18.29 -4.22
N LEU A 147 -9.57 -17.76 -4.95
CA LEU A 147 -9.22 -18.20 -6.31
C LEU A 147 -8.37 -19.48 -6.31
N GLY A 148 -8.10 -20.09 -5.15
CA GLY A 148 -7.32 -21.33 -5.04
C GLY A 148 -5.81 -21.12 -4.87
N LEU A 149 -5.35 -19.87 -4.76
CA LEU A 149 -3.94 -19.53 -4.55
C LEU A 149 -3.71 -19.19 -3.07
N THR A 150 -3.65 -20.21 -2.23
CA THR A 150 -3.67 -20.08 -0.76
C THR A 150 -2.30 -19.84 -0.14
N THR A 151 -1.23 -20.16 -0.87
CA THR A 151 0.14 -20.03 -0.40
C THR A 151 0.95 -19.07 -1.27
N PRO A 152 2.00 -18.41 -0.73
CA PRO A 152 2.94 -17.63 -1.52
C PRO A 152 3.53 -18.40 -2.71
N ALA A 153 3.76 -19.71 -2.54
CA ALA A 153 4.29 -20.56 -3.60
C ALA A 153 3.29 -20.75 -4.75
N GLU A 154 2.00 -20.94 -4.46
CA GLU A 154 0.94 -21.04 -5.47
C GLU A 154 0.75 -19.71 -6.22
N ILE A 155 0.77 -18.59 -5.49
CA ILE A 155 0.70 -17.23 -6.06
C ILE A 155 1.89 -17.00 -7.01
N ALA A 156 3.12 -17.29 -6.56
CA ALA A 156 4.33 -17.18 -7.37
C ALA A 156 4.31 -18.11 -8.59
N ALA A 157 3.82 -19.34 -8.44
CA ALA A 157 3.73 -20.30 -9.54
C ALA A 157 2.69 -19.90 -10.60
N ALA A 158 1.70 -19.07 -10.23
CA ALA A 158 0.78 -18.43 -11.17
C ALA A 158 1.37 -17.17 -11.86
N GLY A 159 2.65 -16.86 -11.63
CA GLY A 159 3.32 -15.70 -12.23
C GLY A 159 2.84 -14.37 -11.64
N ILE A 160 2.38 -14.37 -10.38
CA ILE A 160 1.87 -13.19 -9.68
C ILE A 160 2.94 -12.68 -8.71
N ARG A 161 3.27 -11.39 -8.83
CA ARG A 161 4.08 -10.66 -7.85
C ARG A 161 3.16 -9.83 -6.96
N VAL A 162 3.39 -9.80 -5.66
CA VAL A 162 2.55 -9.05 -4.71
C VAL A 162 3.40 -8.03 -3.96
N PHE A 163 2.93 -6.79 -3.92
CA PHE A 163 3.58 -5.65 -3.28
C PHE A 163 2.71 -5.07 -2.17
N GLN A 164 3.26 -5.00 -0.97
CA GLN A 164 2.64 -4.37 0.18
C GLN A 164 3.19 -2.96 0.36
N MET A 165 2.28 -1.98 0.36
CA MET A 165 2.55 -0.59 0.70
C MET A 165 2.11 -0.32 2.16
N GLN A 166 3.00 -0.49 3.14
CA GLN A 166 2.68 -0.13 4.53
C GLN A 166 2.88 1.36 4.81
N MET A 167 3.66 2.07 3.98
CA MET A 167 3.79 3.53 4.03
C MET A 167 3.64 4.14 2.62
N PRO A 168 2.40 4.27 2.10
CA PRO A 168 2.16 4.80 0.75
C PRO A 168 2.55 6.27 0.57
N VAL A 169 2.64 7.05 1.66
CA VAL A 169 2.99 8.48 1.63
C VAL A 169 4.13 8.75 2.61
N PRO A 170 5.23 9.41 2.19
CA PRO A 170 5.52 9.86 0.84
C PRO A 170 5.76 8.69 -0.13
N PHE A 171 5.24 8.83 -1.34
CA PHE A 171 5.38 7.84 -2.38
C PHE A 171 6.81 7.84 -2.94
N ASN A 172 7.37 6.65 -3.18
CA ASN A 172 8.70 6.49 -3.78
C ASN A 172 8.61 5.84 -5.17
N PRO A 173 8.73 6.62 -6.26
CA PRO A 173 8.63 6.10 -7.63
C PRO A 173 9.68 5.03 -7.95
N ALA A 174 10.86 5.07 -7.34
CA ALA A 174 11.94 4.13 -7.62
C ALA A 174 11.61 2.69 -7.16
N VAL A 175 10.86 2.56 -6.07
CA VAL A 175 10.39 1.28 -5.54
C VAL A 175 9.40 0.65 -6.51
N ILE A 176 8.44 1.43 -7.00
CA ILE A 176 7.46 0.96 -7.99
C ILE A 176 8.12 0.61 -9.32
N ARG A 177 9.04 1.43 -9.83
CA ARG A 177 9.81 1.10 -11.04
C ARG A 177 10.58 -0.20 -10.88
N THR A 178 11.16 -0.44 -9.71
CA THR A 178 11.87 -1.69 -9.41
C THR A 178 10.94 -2.90 -9.43
N PHE A 179 9.78 -2.76 -8.78
CA PHE A 179 8.73 -3.78 -8.75
C PHE A 179 8.13 -4.08 -10.14
N ALA A 180 8.00 -3.06 -10.99
CA ALA A 180 7.38 -3.15 -12.31
C ALA A 180 8.23 -3.91 -13.34
N ARG A 181 9.52 -4.12 -13.08
CA ARG A 181 10.42 -4.77 -14.04
C ARG A 181 9.93 -6.16 -14.42
N GLY A 182 9.80 -6.39 -15.73
CA GLY A 182 9.36 -7.66 -16.31
C GLY A 182 7.85 -7.92 -16.23
N LEU A 183 7.07 -7.03 -15.63
CA LEU A 183 5.61 -7.16 -15.59
C LEU A 183 5.01 -6.66 -16.90
N ASP A 184 3.98 -7.37 -17.37
CA ASP A 184 3.11 -6.90 -18.45
C ASP A 184 1.97 -6.04 -17.89
N GLU A 185 1.57 -6.31 -16.64
CA GLU A 185 0.43 -5.68 -16.00
C GLU A 185 0.64 -5.43 -14.50
N ILE A 186 0.09 -4.32 -14.00
CA ILE A 186 -0.07 -4.02 -12.59
C ILE A 186 -1.53 -3.74 -12.28
N VAL A 187 -2.07 -4.43 -11.29
CA VAL A 187 -3.38 -4.17 -10.68
C VAL A 187 -3.18 -3.50 -9.33
N VAL A 188 -3.65 -2.27 -9.21
CA VAL A 188 -3.64 -1.51 -7.95
C VAL A 188 -4.96 -1.76 -7.22
N VAL A 189 -4.88 -2.38 -6.04
CA VAL A 189 -6.02 -2.69 -5.18
C VAL A 189 -6.02 -1.71 -4.02
N GLU A 190 -6.93 -0.73 -4.06
CA GLU A 190 -6.98 0.33 -3.06
C GLU A 190 -8.39 0.79 -2.70
N GLU A 191 -8.51 1.43 -1.54
CA GLU A 191 -9.74 2.03 -1.03
C GLU A 191 -9.55 3.49 -0.60
N LYS A 192 -10.50 4.42 -0.89
CA LYS A 192 -11.60 4.38 -1.86
C LYS A 192 -11.25 5.10 -3.16
N ASN A 193 -10.50 6.18 -3.05
CA ASN A 193 -10.02 6.98 -4.17
C ASN A 193 -8.85 6.27 -4.84
N PRO A 194 -8.69 6.40 -6.17
CA PRO A 194 -7.60 5.78 -6.94
C PRO A 194 -6.26 6.55 -6.78
N THR A 195 -5.89 6.90 -5.54
CA THR A 195 -4.71 7.75 -5.28
C THR A 195 -3.42 7.01 -5.61
N LEU A 196 -3.28 5.78 -5.15
CA LEU A 196 -2.11 4.94 -5.41
C LEU A 196 -2.04 4.56 -6.88
N GLU A 197 -3.17 4.30 -7.53
CA GLU A 197 -3.26 4.01 -8.97
C GLU A 197 -2.69 5.16 -9.78
N TRP A 198 -3.05 6.40 -9.46
CA TRP A 198 -2.50 7.58 -10.13
C TRP A 198 -0.99 7.74 -9.90
N LEU A 199 -0.52 7.53 -8.67
CA LEU A 199 0.91 7.62 -8.35
C LEU A 199 1.73 6.53 -9.06
N VAL A 200 1.21 5.30 -9.14
CA VAL A 200 1.84 4.20 -9.87
C VAL A 200 1.88 4.49 -11.36
N LYS A 201 0.79 5.01 -11.94
CA LYS A 201 0.76 5.43 -13.35
C LYS A 201 1.79 6.52 -13.63
N ASP A 202 1.85 7.54 -12.80
CA ASP A 202 2.82 8.63 -12.93
C ASP A 202 4.27 8.13 -12.84
N ALA A 203 4.57 7.24 -11.87
CA ALA A 203 5.90 6.67 -11.67
C ALA A 203 6.45 5.89 -12.88
N LEU A 204 5.56 5.32 -13.67
CA LEU A 204 5.85 4.42 -14.79
C LEU A 204 5.66 5.09 -16.16
N TYR A 205 4.98 6.24 -16.21
CA TYR A 205 4.69 6.94 -17.45
C TYR A 205 5.98 7.35 -18.19
N GLY A 206 6.06 7.01 -19.48
CA GLY A 206 7.21 7.31 -20.33
C GLY A 206 8.46 6.47 -20.03
N GLY A 207 8.36 5.46 -19.15
CA GLY A 207 9.42 4.50 -18.90
C GLY A 207 9.56 3.47 -20.04
N PRO A 208 10.75 2.85 -20.19
CA PRO A 208 10.90 1.69 -21.05
C PRO A 208 10.09 0.51 -20.49
N ASP A 209 9.44 -0.25 -21.38
CA ASP A 209 8.66 -1.45 -21.02
C ASP A 209 7.59 -1.20 -19.96
N GLN A 210 6.83 -0.11 -20.11
CA GLN A 210 5.76 0.27 -19.19
C GLN A 210 4.62 -0.78 -19.17
N PRO A 211 4.31 -1.40 -18.01
CA PRO A 211 3.18 -2.31 -17.89
C PRO A 211 1.86 -1.55 -18.01
N VAL A 212 0.81 -2.27 -18.38
CA VAL A 212 -0.56 -1.76 -18.26
C VAL A 212 -0.89 -1.62 -16.78
N VAL A 213 -1.31 -0.43 -16.34
CA VAL A 213 -1.73 -0.20 -14.95
C VAL A 213 -3.25 -0.04 -14.90
N VAL A 214 -3.90 -0.92 -14.16
CA VAL A 214 -5.35 -0.89 -13.88
C VAL A 214 -5.60 -0.86 -12.37
N GLY A 215 -6.80 -0.43 -11.98
CA GLY A 215 -7.21 -0.45 -10.57
C GLY A 215 -8.72 -0.37 -10.47
N LYS A 216 -9.26 0.85 -10.39
CA LYS A 216 -10.73 1.05 -10.33
C LYS A 216 -11.44 0.72 -11.63
N THR A 217 -10.82 1.10 -12.75
CA THR A 217 -11.40 0.90 -14.07
C THR A 217 -10.42 0.21 -15.00
N HIS A 218 -10.98 -0.51 -15.96
CA HIS A 218 -10.28 -0.97 -17.13
C HIS A 218 -9.84 0.21 -18.01
N PRO A 219 -8.93 0.01 -18.99
CA PRO A 219 -8.57 1.03 -19.97
C PRO A 219 -9.77 1.54 -20.80
N ASP A 220 -10.80 0.71 -20.98
CA ASP A 220 -12.04 1.07 -21.69
C ASP A 220 -13.08 1.81 -20.82
N GLY A 221 -12.75 2.07 -19.55
CA GLY A 221 -13.61 2.75 -18.59
C GLY A 221 -14.62 1.85 -17.87
N ARG A 222 -14.69 0.56 -18.19
CA ARG A 222 -15.53 -0.40 -17.47
C ARG A 222 -15.02 -0.55 -16.04
N LEU A 223 -15.90 -0.78 -15.07
CA LEU A 223 -15.53 -0.91 -13.67
C LEU A 223 -14.84 -2.25 -13.40
N LEU A 224 -13.65 -2.22 -12.81
CA LEU A 224 -12.90 -3.41 -12.37
C LEU A 224 -13.13 -3.66 -10.86
N MET A 225 -13.02 -2.61 -10.04
CA MET A 225 -13.23 -2.68 -8.59
C MET A 225 -14.10 -1.53 -8.11
N ARG A 226 -15.00 -1.81 -7.17
CA ARG A 226 -15.92 -0.81 -6.62
C ARG A 226 -15.13 0.30 -5.88
N SER A 227 -15.67 1.51 -5.91
CA SER A 227 -15.13 2.70 -5.23
C SER A 227 -15.87 3.05 -3.93
N TRP A 228 -16.84 2.22 -3.53
CA TRP A 228 -17.70 2.43 -2.38
C TRP A 228 -17.84 1.13 -1.59
N GLY A 229 -18.34 1.26 -0.35
CA GLY A 229 -18.36 0.15 0.60
C GLY A 229 -16.97 -0.18 1.13
N ILE A 230 -16.83 -1.36 1.72
CA ILE A 230 -15.55 -1.98 2.04
C ILE A 230 -15.16 -2.82 0.82
N LEU A 231 -13.92 -2.73 0.37
CA LEU A 231 -13.34 -3.56 -0.68
C LEU A 231 -12.78 -4.82 -0.04
N ASP A 232 -13.70 -5.69 0.37
CA ASP A 232 -13.40 -7.02 0.89
C ASP A 232 -13.05 -8.00 -0.25
N ALA A 233 -12.62 -9.18 0.12
CA ALA A 233 -12.23 -10.23 -0.81
C ALA A 233 -13.37 -10.59 -1.78
N ASP A 234 -14.63 -10.66 -1.30
CA ASP A 234 -15.79 -10.91 -2.16
C ASP A 234 -15.96 -9.84 -3.24
N ALA A 235 -15.71 -8.57 -2.90
CA ALA A 235 -15.85 -7.46 -3.81
C ALA A 235 -14.77 -7.42 -4.90
N MET A 236 -13.62 -8.07 -4.70
CA MET A 236 -12.50 -8.05 -5.66
C MET A 236 -12.22 -9.37 -6.38
N VAL A 237 -12.77 -10.50 -5.92
CA VAL A 237 -12.54 -11.84 -6.50
C VAL A 237 -12.81 -11.88 -8.01
N ASP A 238 -13.94 -11.33 -8.46
CA ASP A 238 -14.32 -11.37 -9.88
C ASP A 238 -13.34 -10.56 -10.75
N GLY A 239 -12.96 -9.37 -10.27
CA GLY A 239 -11.99 -8.52 -10.96
C GLY A 239 -10.62 -9.16 -11.05
N LEU A 240 -10.11 -9.71 -9.94
CA LEU A 240 -8.82 -10.41 -9.91
C LEU A 240 -8.84 -11.67 -10.79
N ARG A 241 -9.93 -12.45 -10.75
CA ARG A 241 -10.10 -13.61 -11.65
C ARG A 241 -10.00 -13.20 -13.10
N GLU A 242 -10.72 -12.15 -13.50
CA GLU A 242 -10.72 -11.67 -14.89
C GLU A 242 -9.30 -11.37 -15.35
N ARG A 243 -8.51 -10.64 -14.55
CA ARG A 243 -7.14 -10.27 -14.91
C ARG A 243 -6.23 -11.50 -14.94
N ILE A 244 -6.19 -12.30 -13.88
CA ILE A 244 -5.29 -13.45 -13.75
C ILE A 244 -5.58 -14.55 -14.79
N SER A 245 -6.85 -14.71 -15.17
CA SER A 245 -7.26 -15.74 -16.16
C SER A 245 -6.66 -15.52 -17.55
N ALA A 246 -6.13 -14.32 -17.84
CA ALA A 246 -5.46 -14.03 -19.11
C ALA A 246 -4.27 -14.98 -19.40
N ARG A 247 -3.57 -15.47 -18.36
CA ARG A 247 -2.45 -16.41 -18.53
C ARG A 247 -2.43 -17.59 -17.57
N SER A 248 -3.19 -17.54 -16.47
CA SER A 248 -3.12 -18.56 -15.42
C SER A 248 -4.49 -19.03 -14.96
N GLY A 249 -5.48 -18.99 -15.86
CA GLY A 249 -6.86 -19.42 -15.57
C GLY A 249 -6.98 -20.91 -15.22
N ASP A 250 -6.10 -21.76 -15.76
CA ASP A 250 -5.98 -23.19 -15.47
C ASP A 250 -5.55 -23.49 -14.03
N ARG A 251 -4.87 -22.54 -13.38
CA ARG A 251 -4.43 -22.62 -11.98
C ARG A 251 -5.47 -22.11 -10.98
N LEU A 252 -6.53 -21.46 -11.46
CA LEU A 252 -7.56 -20.91 -10.58
C LEU A 252 -8.60 -21.98 -10.25
N ALA A 253 -9.09 -21.94 -9.02
CA ALA A 253 -10.27 -22.71 -8.63
C ALA A 253 -11.44 -22.37 -9.58
N PRO A 254 -12.31 -23.34 -9.90
CA PRO A 254 -13.48 -23.09 -10.74
C PRO A 254 -14.37 -22.00 -10.13
N GLU A 255 -15.13 -21.31 -10.97
CA GLU A 255 -16.10 -20.33 -10.49
C GLU A 255 -17.08 -20.98 -9.51
N GLN A 256 -17.09 -20.49 -8.28
CA GLN A 256 -18.09 -20.89 -7.32
C GLN A 256 -19.40 -20.24 -7.72
N LYS A 257 -20.41 -21.06 -8.07
CA LYS A 257 -21.78 -20.55 -8.29
C LYS A 257 -22.19 -19.75 -7.06
N ARG A 258 -22.44 -18.46 -7.25
CA ARG A 258 -22.90 -17.56 -6.19
C ARG A 258 -24.10 -18.22 -5.52
N ARG A 259 -23.96 -18.58 -4.24
CA ARG A 259 -25.07 -19.18 -3.50
C ARG A 259 -26.19 -18.15 -3.47
N GLU A 260 -27.23 -18.37 -4.27
CA GLU A 260 -28.45 -17.58 -4.16
C GLU A 260 -28.97 -17.75 -2.74
N ARG A 261 -29.09 -16.64 -2.01
CA ARG A 261 -29.75 -16.65 -0.71
C ARG A 261 -31.22 -16.94 -1.01
N LEU A 262 -31.60 -18.21 -0.92
CA LEU A 262 -33.01 -18.61 -0.94
C LEU A 262 -33.68 -17.93 0.26
N PRO A 263 -34.63 -17.02 0.06
CA PRO A 263 -35.38 -16.47 1.18
C PRO A 263 -36.11 -17.62 1.86
N ILE A 264 -35.82 -17.85 3.14
CA ILE A 264 -36.57 -18.79 3.95
C ILE A 264 -37.99 -18.22 4.07
N PRO A 265 -39.04 -18.94 3.63
CA PRO A 265 -40.41 -18.46 3.81
C PRO A 265 -40.66 -18.28 5.30
N LEU A 266 -41.02 -17.06 5.71
CA LEU A 266 -41.57 -16.82 7.03
C LEU A 266 -43.04 -17.29 6.98
N SER A 267 -43.26 -18.56 7.28
CA SER A 267 -44.58 -19.13 7.58
C SER A 267 -44.87 -19.02 9.06
#